data_AF-A0A6J3LZ22-F1
#
_entry.id   AF-A0A6J3LZ22-F1
#
_cell.length_a   1.000
_cell.length_b   1.000
_cell.length_c   1.000
_cell.angle_alpha   90.00
_cell.angle_beta   90.00
_cell.angle_gamma   90.00
#
_symmetry.space_group_name_H-M   'P 1'
#
loop_
_entity.id
_entity.type
_entity.pdbx_description
1 polymer ?
#
loop_
_entity_poly.entity_id
_entity_poly.type
_entity_poly.pdbx_seq_one_letter_code
_entity_poly.pdbx_strand_id
1 'polypeptide(L)'
;VPRPMNSFMLYRSAYADRTKQWFLQNNHQHVSKVSGRSWAMEPQEIRNQFDNWAKIERTNHQLAYPNYKFSPSKATAKRQR
;
A
#
# COMPACT_ATOMS: atom_id res chain seq x y z
N VAL A 1 -9.18 12.60 4.69
CA VAL A 1 -8.36 12.16 3.55
C VAL A 1 -7.64 10.87 3.93
N PRO A 2 -7.74 9.79 3.13
CA PRO A 2 -6.96 8.59 3.32
C PRO A 2 -5.46 8.91 3.31
N ARG A 3 -4.64 8.08 3.97
CA ARG A 3 -3.18 8.29 3.99
C ARG A 3 -2.61 8.19 2.57
N PRO A 4 -1.57 8.99 2.22
CA PRO A 4 -0.83 8.77 0.98
C PRO A 4 -0.24 7.36 1.01
N MET A 5 -0.37 6.64 -0.10
CA MET A 5 0.12 5.28 -0.24
C MET A 5 1.65 5.27 -0.29
N ASN A 6 2.26 4.37 0.48
CA ASN A 6 3.70 4.09 0.34
C ASN A 6 3.94 3.16 -0.86
N SER A 7 5.22 2.93 -1.19
CA SER A 7 5.63 2.10 -2.33
C SER A 7 5.01 0.71 -2.32
N PHE A 8 4.97 0.06 -1.15
CA PHE A 8 4.33 -1.25 -1.01
C PHE A 8 2.80 -1.21 -1.15
N MET A 9 2.14 -0.17 -0.63
CA MET A 9 0.69 -0.03 -0.75
C MET A 9 0.28 0.24 -2.20
N LEU A 10 1.07 1.01 -2.95
CA LEU A 10 0.91 1.17 -4.40
C LEU A 10 1.08 -0.16 -5.13
N TYR A 11 2.14 -0.91 -4.83
CA TYR A 11 2.36 -2.25 -5.41
C TYR A 11 1.18 -3.18 -5.12
N ARG A 12 0.80 -3.32 -3.84
CA ARG A 12 -0.35 -4.14 -3.42
C ARG A 12 -1.61 -3.74 -4.18
N SER A 13 -1.88 -2.45 -4.35
CA SER A 13 -3.06 -1.97 -5.08
C SER A 13 -3.01 -2.34 -6.55
N ALA A 14 -1.86 -2.15 -7.22
CA ALA A 14 -1.67 -2.48 -8.63
C ALA A 14 -1.85 -3.99 -8.90
N TYR A 15 -1.39 -4.84 -7.99
CA TYR A 15 -1.47 -6.29 -8.12
C TYR A 15 -2.67 -6.92 -7.40
N ALA A 16 -3.51 -6.12 -6.74
CA ALA A 16 -4.66 -6.63 -5.99
C ALA A 16 -5.62 -7.39 -6.90
N ASP A 17 -5.94 -6.83 -8.07
CA ASP A 17 -6.91 -7.45 -8.98
C ASP A 17 -6.35 -8.69 -9.65
N ARG A 18 -5.07 -8.69 -10.04
CA ARG A 18 -4.37 -9.90 -10.50
C ARG A 18 -4.41 -11.00 -9.42
N THR A 19 -4.16 -10.64 -8.16
CA THR A 19 -4.16 -11.60 -7.06
C THR A 19 -5.57 -12.12 -6.76
N LYS A 20 -6.61 -11.27 -6.84
CA LYS A 20 -8.01 -11.72 -6.68
C LYS A 20 -8.42 -12.70 -7.78
N GLN A 21 -8.04 -12.44 -9.03
CA GLN A 21 -8.30 -13.35 -10.15
C GLN A 21 -7.66 -14.73 -9.92
N TRP A 22 -6.44 -14.76 -9.41
CA TRP A 22 -5.74 -16.01 -9.10
C TRP A 22 -6.35 -16.79 -7.94
N PHE A 23 -6.87 -16.09 -6.92
CA PHE A 23 -7.33 -16.76 -5.70
C PHE A 23 -8.82 -17.12 -5.68
N LEU A 24 -9.65 -16.69 -6.66
CA LEU A 24 -11.11 -16.91 -6.74
C LEU A 24 -11.91 -16.52 -5.46
N GLN A 25 -11.23 -16.08 -4.40
CA GLN A 25 -11.72 -15.70 -3.10
C GLN A 25 -11.18 -14.31 -2.80
N ASN A 26 -12.08 -13.40 -2.46
CA ASN A 26 -11.79 -12.01 -2.11
C ASN A 26 -11.14 -11.87 -0.71
N ASN A 27 -10.23 -12.77 -0.33
CA ASN A 27 -9.55 -12.69 0.96
C ASN A 27 -8.35 -11.74 0.90
N HIS A 28 -8.54 -10.53 1.43
CA HIS A 28 -7.48 -9.51 1.52
C HIS A 28 -6.25 -9.94 2.33
N GLN A 29 -6.36 -10.94 3.22
CA GLN A 29 -5.22 -11.49 3.95
C GLN A 29 -4.26 -12.25 3.01
N HIS A 30 -4.80 -12.99 2.04
CA HIS A 30 -4.01 -13.72 1.06
C HIS A 30 -3.32 -12.75 0.10
N VAL A 31 -4.03 -11.71 -0.34
CA VAL A 31 -3.44 -10.63 -1.15
C VAL A 31 -2.24 -10.00 -0.44
N SER A 32 -2.34 -9.72 0.87
CA SER A 32 -1.20 -9.17 1.63
C SER A 32 -0.01 -10.12 1.66
N LYS A 33 -0.26 -11.41 1.94
CA LYS A 33 0.80 -12.42 2.07
C LYS A 33 1.51 -12.65 0.74
N VAL A 34 0.76 -12.75 -0.36
CA VAL A 34 1.30 -12.98 -1.70
C VAL A 34 2.06 -11.76 -2.19
N SER A 35 1.44 -10.57 -2.18
CA SER A 35 2.13 -9.34 -2.59
C SER A 35 3.37 -9.05 -1.73
N GLY A 36 3.35 -9.40 -0.44
CA GLY A 36 4.52 -9.27 0.44
C GLY A 36 5.69 -10.16 0.02
N ARG A 37 5.42 -11.41 -0.40
CA ARG A 37 6.44 -12.32 -0.93
C ARG A 37 6.94 -11.85 -2.30
N SER A 38 6.03 -11.50 -3.21
CA SER A 38 6.38 -11.02 -4.55
C SER A 38 7.22 -9.74 -4.48
N TRP A 39 6.89 -8.80 -3.59
CA TRP A 39 7.63 -7.56 -3.41
C TRP A 39 9.11 -7.77 -3.03
N ALA A 40 9.42 -8.80 -2.24
CA ALA A 40 10.80 -9.13 -1.89
C ALA A 40 11.59 -9.77 -3.05
N MET A 41 10.89 -10.41 -3.99
CA MET A 41 11.46 -11.05 -5.17
C MET A 41 11.56 -10.12 -6.39
N GLU A 42 10.82 -9.02 -6.36
CA GLU A 42 10.72 -8.09 -7.49
C GLU A 42 12.08 -7.38 -7.75
N PRO A 43 12.44 -7.12 -9.03
CA PRO A 43 13.65 -6.40 -9.37
C PRO A 43 13.77 -5.03 -8.70
N GLN A 44 15.00 -4.60 -8.47
CA GLN A 44 15.28 -3.32 -7.81
C GLN A 44 14.72 -2.14 -8.60
N GLU A 45 14.69 -2.22 -9.92
CA GLU A 45 14.13 -1.22 -10.83
C GLU A 45 12.65 -0.97 -10.55
N ILE A 46 11.87 -2.04 -10.36
CA ILE A 46 10.45 -1.95 -10.05
C ILE A 46 10.27 -1.34 -8.66
N ARG A 47 11.05 -1.81 -7.67
CA ARG A 47 10.99 -1.26 -6.30
C ARG A 47 11.32 0.24 -6.28
N ASN A 48 12.31 0.66 -7.06
CA ASN A 48 12.69 2.06 -7.23
C ASN A 48 11.58 2.87 -7.92
N GLN A 49 10.92 2.30 -8.93
CA GLN A 49 9.81 2.95 -9.61
C GLN A 49 8.64 3.21 -8.65
N PHE A 50 8.25 2.22 -7.85
CA PHE A 50 7.21 2.39 -6.83
C PHE A 50 7.63 3.33 -5.70
N ASP A 51 8.92 3.40 -5.35
CA ASP A 51 9.45 4.39 -4.40
C ASP A 51 9.33 5.83 -4.93
N ASN A 52 9.66 6.02 -6.22
CA ASN A 52 9.49 7.31 -6.88
C ASN A 52 8.02 7.73 -6.96
N TRP A 53 7.11 6.81 -7.31
CA TRP A 53 5.67 7.07 -7.27
C TRP A 53 5.17 7.39 -5.87
N ALA A 54 5.66 6.71 -4.84
CA ALA A 54 5.30 7.01 -3.45
C ALA A 54 5.76 8.41 -3.02
N LYS A 55 6.93 8.87 -3.48
CA LYS A 55 7.40 10.25 -3.26
C LYS A 55 6.48 11.26 -3.95
N ILE A 56 6.12 11.01 -5.21
CA ILE A 56 5.20 11.87 -5.97
C ILE A 56 3.84 11.93 -5.28
N GLU A 57 3.28 10.78 -4.89
CA GLU A 57 1.99 10.69 -4.20
C GLU A 57 2.01 11.47 -2.88
N ARG A 58 3.10 11.37 -2.11
CA ARG A 58 3.27 12.14 -0.88
C ARG A 58 3.27 13.64 -1.14
N THR A 59 4.02 14.09 -2.15
CA THR A 59 4.09 15.50 -2.53
C THR A 59 2.73 16.00 -3.03
N ASN A 60 2.09 15.26 -3.93
CA ASN A 60 0.77 15.58 -4.45
C ASN A 60 -0.28 15.66 -3.34
N HIS A 61 -0.26 14.72 -2.40
CA HIS A 61 -1.15 14.74 -1.25
C HIS A 61 -0.89 15.96 -0.35
N GLN A 62 0.37 16.35 -0.15
CA GLN A 62 0.69 17.54 0.63
C GLN A 62 0.23 18.82 -0.07
N LEU A 63 0.37 18.89 -1.40
CA LEU A 63 -0.12 20.02 -2.21
C LEU A 63 -1.64 20.09 -2.25
N ALA A 64 -2.32 18.96 -2.41
CA ALA A 64 -3.78 18.88 -2.45
C ALA A 64 -4.41 19.10 -1.06
N TYR A 65 -3.70 18.70 0.01
CA TYR A 65 -4.18 18.80 1.38
C TYR A 65 -3.11 19.42 2.30
N PRO A 66 -2.83 20.73 2.17
CA PRO A 66 -1.78 21.40 2.95
C PRO A 66 -2.06 21.41 4.46
N ASN A 67 -3.34 21.33 4.86
CA ASN A 67 -3.76 21.25 6.26
C ASN A 67 -3.92 19.80 6.77
N TYR A 68 -3.52 18.79 5.99
CA TYR A 68 -3.62 17.41 6.42
C TYR A 68 -2.64 17.11 7.55
N LYS A 69 -3.18 16.73 8.71
CA LYS A 69 -2.43 16.22 9.85
C LYS A 69 -2.88 14.80 10.16
N PHE A 70 -1.93 13.87 10.18
CA PHE A 70 -2.22 12.51 10.63
C PHE A 70 -2.42 12.52 12.14
N SER A 71 -3.67 12.40 12.57
CA SER A 71 -4.04 12.08 13.94
C SER A 71 -4.48 10.62 13.96
N PRO A 72 -3.65 9.68 14.46
CA PRO A 72 -4.12 8.31 14.68
C PRO A 72 -5.28 8.40 15.68
N SER A 73 -6.48 8.04 15.24
CA SER A 73 -7.60 7.86 16.16
C SER A 73 -7.17 6.85 17.23
N LYS A 74 -7.39 7.18 18.51
CA LYS A 74 -7.21 6.26 19.64
C LYS A 74 -8.28 5.15 19.56
N ALA A 75 -8.22 4.32 18.53
CA ALA A 75 -9.00 3.11 18.45
C ALA A 75 -8.24 2.04 19.24
N THR A 76 -8.67 1.85 20.48
CA THR A 76 -8.32 0.74 21.36
C THR A 76 -8.73 -0.58 20.70
N ALA A 77 -7.98 -1.06 19.71
CA ALA A 77 -8.21 -2.35 19.09
C ALA A 77 -7.03 -3.27 19.40
N LYS A 78 -7.27 -4.15 20.38
CA LYS A 78 -6.43 -5.27 20.81
C LYS A 78 -5.80 -5.94 19.58
N ARG A 79 -4.51 -5.71 19.38
CA ARG A 79 -3.70 -6.41 18.39
C ARG A 79 -3.52 -7.85 18.90
N GLN A 80 -4.43 -8.75 18.53
CA GLN A 80 -4.23 -10.18 18.79
C GLN A 80 -2.97 -10.61 18.03
N ARG A 81 -2.04 -11.17 18.80
CA ARG A 81 -0.71 -11.62 18.36
C ARG A 81 -0.83 -12.92 17.59
#